data_AF-A0A430LFL3-F1
#
_entry.id   AF-A0A430LFL3-F1
#
_cell.length_a   1.000
_cell.length_b   1.000
_cell.length_c   1.000
_cell.angle_alpha   90.00
_cell.angle_beta   90.00
_cell.angle_gamma   90.00
#
_symmetry.space_group_name_H-M   'P 1'
#
loop_
_entity.id
_entity.type
_entity.pdbx_description
1 polymer ?
#
loop_
_entity_poly.entity_id
_entity_poly.type
_entity_poly.pdbx_seq_one_letter_code
_entity_poly.pdbx_strand_id
1 'polypeptide(L)'
;MSVHLAEDFQAHVTAIQAAEEERVAWLKGFAGQLSDVVSKYRDATRDLDSEKVARRFSQQEAEEWRTKFERLQKSMEKSSFVLVLIDADADSYIFKDEYYSASDGGRKASLDLRDRVRDFLQSERPELANHPIVVKAYANELGLSQFLVASGTVKSPRDLLDFAKDFTQASETTDFVLVGSGKDRADKKIQGAYFMAYKIH
;
A
#
# COMPACT_ATOMS: atom_id res chain seq x y z
N MET A 1 -22.65 58.47 -87.00
CA MET A 1 -21.61 58.74 -85.98
C MET A 1 -22.17 58.80 -84.56
N SER A 2 -23.26 59.54 -84.26
CA SER A 2 -23.76 59.64 -82.87
C SER A 2 -24.48 58.38 -82.34
N VAL A 3 -25.11 57.58 -83.21
CA VAL A 3 -25.76 56.31 -82.82
C VAL A 3 -24.72 55.28 -82.36
N HIS A 4 -23.60 55.19 -83.09
CA HIS A 4 -22.49 54.30 -82.74
C HIS A 4 -21.85 54.67 -81.39
N LEU A 5 -21.71 55.97 -81.08
CA LEU A 5 -21.18 56.43 -79.80
C LEU A 5 -22.11 56.09 -78.62
N ALA A 6 -23.43 56.12 -78.83
CA ALA A 6 -24.41 55.75 -77.81
C ALA A 6 -24.43 54.22 -77.56
N GLU A 7 -24.30 53.42 -78.62
CA GLU A 7 -24.17 51.96 -78.53
C GLU A 7 -22.86 51.56 -77.82
N ASP A 8 -21.74 52.21 -78.15
CA ASP A 8 -20.45 51.97 -77.50
C ASP A 8 -20.47 52.36 -76.01
N PHE A 9 -21.11 53.49 -75.66
CA PHE A 9 -21.30 53.89 -74.26
C PHE A 9 -22.19 52.90 -73.49
N GLN A 10 -23.29 52.45 -74.10
CA GLN A 10 -24.19 51.47 -73.48
C GLN A 10 -23.48 50.14 -73.23
N ALA A 11 -22.66 49.67 -74.19
CA ALA A 11 -21.84 48.47 -74.02
C ALA A 11 -20.84 48.60 -72.86
N HIS A 12 -20.22 49.76 -72.68
CA HIS A 12 -19.34 50.03 -71.54
C HIS A 12 -20.07 50.03 -70.20
N VAL A 13 -21.25 50.63 -70.12
CA VAL A 13 -22.09 50.61 -68.90
C VAL A 13 -22.47 49.17 -68.53
N THR A 14 -22.89 48.36 -69.50
CA THR A 14 -23.21 46.95 -69.26
C THR A 14 -22.00 46.12 -68.82
N ALA A 15 -20.83 46.36 -69.40
CA ALA A 15 -19.59 45.69 -68.98
C ALA A 15 -19.20 46.07 -67.53
N ILE A 16 -19.36 47.32 -67.13
CA ILE A 16 -19.11 47.78 -65.76
C ILE A 16 -20.11 47.15 -64.79
N GLN A 17 -21.39 47.07 -65.17
CA GLN A 17 -22.42 46.43 -64.35
C GLN A 17 -22.14 44.94 -64.14
N ALA A 18 -21.79 44.22 -65.21
CA ALA A 18 -21.41 42.80 -65.12
C ALA A 18 -20.19 42.58 -64.22
N ALA A 19 -19.15 43.42 -64.36
CA ALA A 19 -17.96 43.36 -63.50
C ALA A 19 -18.27 43.66 -62.02
N GLU A 20 -19.19 44.59 -61.75
CA GLU A 20 -19.64 44.89 -60.39
C GLU A 20 -20.45 43.73 -59.79
N GLU A 21 -21.31 43.09 -60.58
CA GLU A 21 -22.07 41.90 -60.17
C GLU A 21 -21.15 40.73 -59.83
N GLU A 22 -20.14 40.46 -60.66
CA GLU A 22 -19.11 39.45 -60.38
C GLU A 22 -18.32 39.78 -59.11
N ARG A 23 -17.92 41.05 -58.94
CA ARG A 23 -17.19 41.51 -57.75
C ARG A 23 -18.04 41.32 -56.48
N VAL A 24 -19.33 41.69 -56.53
CA VAL A 24 -20.25 41.52 -55.41
C VAL A 24 -20.49 40.03 -55.12
N ALA A 25 -20.62 39.18 -56.15
CA ALA A 25 -20.75 37.74 -55.98
C ALA A 25 -19.50 37.13 -55.32
N TRP A 26 -18.32 37.55 -55.76
CA TRP A 26 -17.05 37.13 -55.15
C TRP A 26 -16.93 37.59 -53.70
N LEU A 27 -17.25 38.85 -53.39
CA LEU A 27 -17.24 39.38 -52.02
C LEU A 27 -18.19 38.61 -51.09
N LYS A 28 -19.38 38.23 -51.58
CA LYS A 28 -20.33 37.40 -50.83
C LYS A 28 -19.77 35.99 -50.58
N GLY A 29 -19.15 35.37 -51.59
CA GLY A 29 -18.50 34.08 -51.46
C GLY A 29 -17.37 34.11 -50.44
N PHE A 30 -16.51 35.13 -50.52
CA PHE A 30 -15.41 35.33 -49.59
C PHE A 30 -15.88 35.60 -48.15
N ALA A 31 -16.93 36.42 -47.98
CA ALA A 31 -17.54 36.64 -46.67
C ALA A 31 -18.11 35.34 -46.06
N GLY A 32 -18.72 34.48 -46.89
CA GLY A 32 -19.18 33.16 -46.47
C GLY A 32 -18.03 32.25 -46.00
N GLN A 33 -16.92 32.23 -46.74
CA GLN A 33 -15.72 31.48 -46.35
C GLN A 33 -15.09 31.99 -45.05
N LEU A 34 -15.01 33.31 -44.87
CA LEU A 34 -14.53 33.90 -43.62
C LEU A 34 -15.43 33.52 -42.44
N SER A 35 -16.75 33.55 -42.62
CA SER A 35 -17.70 33.14 -41.59
C SER A 35 -17.51 31.67 -41.20
N ASP A 36 -17.31 30.78 -42.17
CA ASP A 36 -17.08 29.35 -41.94
C ASP A 36 -15.77 29.10 -41.17
N VAL A 37 -14.67 29.74 -41.59
CA VAL A 37 -13.37 29.64 -40.91
C VAL A 37 -13.45 30.16 -39.47
N VAL A 38 -14.12 31.29 -39.25
CA VAL A 38 -14.32 31.84 -37.90
C VAL A 38 -15.16 30.91 -37.03
N SER A 39 -16.19 30.27 -37.57
CA SER A 39 -16.99 29.28 -36.84
C SER A 39 -16.14 28.08 -36.45
N LYS A 40 -15.40 27.49 -37.40
CA LYS A 40 -14.53 26.33 -37.16
C LYS A 40 -13.45 26.63 -36.12
N TYR A 41 -12.85 27.81 -36.18
CA TYR A 41 -11.86 28.24 -35.19
C TYR A 41 -12.47 28.36 -33.79
N ARG A 42 -13.68 28.93 -33.68
CA ARG A 42 -14.40 29.06 -32.41
C ARG A 42 -14.74 27.70 -31.82
N ASP A 43 -15.24 26.77 -32.63
CA ASP A 43 -15.62 25.44 -32.18
C ASP A 43 -14.39 24.64 -31.74
N ALA A 44 -13.32 24.63 -32.55
CA ALA A 44 -12.05 24.00 -32.17
C ALA A 44 -11.46 24.58 -30.87
N THR A 45 -11.61 25.89 -30.64
CA THR A 45 -11.16 26.54 -29.40
C THR A 45 -11.97 26.06 -28.20
N ARG A 46 -13.28 25.90 -28.34
CA ARG A 46 -14.16 25.39 -27.27
C ARG A 46 -13.87 23.93 -26.95
N ASP A 47 -13.69 23.10 -27.97
CA ASP A 47 -13.35 21.69 -27.80
C ASP A 47 -12.01 21.53 -27.10
N LEU A 48 -11.00 22.33 -27.48
CA LEU A 48 -9.70 22.31 -26.82
C LEU A 48 -9.80 22.74 -25.34
N ASP A 49 -10.62 23.72 -25.01
CA ASP A 49 -10.79 24.18 -23.63
C ASP A 49 -11.49 23.13 -22.77
N SER A 50 -12.56 22.53 -23.29
CA SER A 50 -13.29 21.46 -22.62
C SER A 50 -12.42 20.20 -22.42
N GLU A 51 -11.62 19.82 -23.41
CA GLU A 51 -10.67 18.70 -23.28
C GLU A 51 -9.57 18.99 -22.24
N LYS A 52 -9.07 20.23 -22.17
CA LYS A 52 -8.11 20.64 -21.14
C LYS A 52 -8.69 20.52 -19.74
N VAL A 53 -9.95 20.91 -19.56
CA VAL A 53 -10.65 20.77 -18.26
C VAL A 53 -10.85 19.31 -17.90
N ALA A 54 -11.35 18.48 -18.84
CA ALA A 54 -11.55 17.06 -18.63
C ALA A 54 -10.24 16.34 -18.28
N ARG A 55 -9.15 16.65 -18.99
CA ARG A 55 -7.82 16.09 -18.74
C ARG A 55 -7.30 16.46 -17.34
N ARG A 56 -7.47 17.72 -16.91
CA ARG A 56 -7.06 18.16 -15.57
C ARG A 56 -7.82 17.40 -14.49
N PHE A 57 -9.13 17.25 -14.66
CA PHE A 57 -9.97 16.53 -13.70
C PHE A 57 -9.56 15.05 -13.62
N SER A 58 -9.40 14.38 -14.77
CA SER A 58 -8.96 12.99 -14.81
C SER A 58 -7.56 12.79 -14.19
N GLN A 59 -6.64 13.72 -14.40
CA GLN A 59 -5.31 13.69 -13.76
C GLN A 59 -5.41 13.83 -12.24
N GLN A 60 -6.24 14.74 -11.74
CA GLN A 60 -6.48 14.90 -10.31
C GLN A 60 -7.08 13.64 -9.70
N GLU A 61 -8.12 13.08 -10.32
CA GLU A 61 -8.71 11.81 -9.85
C GLU A 61 -7.68 10.69 -9.85
N ALA A 62 -6.87 10.56 -10.90
CA ALA A 62 -5.83 9.53 -10.97
C ALA A 62 -4.79 9.69 -9.85
N GLU A 63 -4.38 10.92 -9.53
CA GLU A 63 -3.45 11.22 -8.44
C GLU A 63 -4.07 10.94 -7.07
N GLU A 64 -5.36 11.28 -6.88
CA GLU A 64 -6.10 10.95 -5.66
C GLU A 64 -6.23 9.44 -5.45
N TRP A 65 -6.61 8.70 -6.50
CA TRP A 65 -6.72 7.24 -6.46
C TRP A 65 -5.37 6.59 -6.20
N ARG A 66 -4.31 7.09 -6.83
CA ARG A 66 -2.94 6.62 -6.57
C ARG A 66 -2.54 6.86 -5.12
N THR A 67 -2.80 8.05 -4.58
CA THR A 67 -2.49 8.38 -3.18
C THR A 67 -3.29 7.50 -2.21
N LYS A 68 -4.58 7.26 -2.48
CA LYS A 68 -5.42 6.34 -1.70
C LYS A 68 -4.89 4.91 -1.75
N PHE A 69 -4.50 4.44 -2.95
CA PHE A 69 -3.94 3.11 -3.15
C PHE A 69 -2.63 2.93 -2.38
N GLU A 70 -1.69 3.86 -2.52
CA GLU A 70 -0.42 3.84 -1.77
C GLU A 70 -0.63 3.86 -0.26
N ARG A 71 -1.64 4.59 0.23
CA ARG A 71 -2.02 4.60 1.65
C ARG A 71 -2.58 3.26 2.11
N LEU A 72 -3.46 2.65 1.33
CA LEU A 72 -4.04 1.33 1.63
C LEU A 72 -2.97 0.26 1.61
N GLN A 73 -2.10 0.24 0.60
CA GLN A 73 -1.00 -0.70 0.49
C GLN A 73 -0.07 -0.60 1.71
N LYS A 74 0.36 0.60 2.09
CA LYS A 74 1.16 0.81 3.31
C LYS A 74 0.43 0.38 4.59
N SER A 75 -0.89 0.51 4.65
CA SER A 75 -1.69 0.04 5.78
C SER A 75 -1.74 -1.48 5.83
N MET A 76 -1.87 -2.15 4.69
CA MET A 76 -1.90 -3.61 4.57
C MET A 76 -0.54 -4.25 4.88
N GLU A 77 0.55 -3.63 4.41
CA GLU A 77 1.92 -4.04 4.74
C GLU A 77 2.18 -3.93 6.25
N LYS A 78 1.61 -2.91 6.92
CA LYS A 78 1.70 -2.76 8.38
C LYS A 78 0.76 -3.69 9.15
N SER A 79 -0.33 -4.16 8.56
CA SER A 79 -1.29 -5.04 9.25
C SER A 79 -0.95 -6.52 9.15
N SER A 80 -0.04 -6.90 8.24
CA SER A 80 0.30 -8.30 7.99
C SER A 80 1.56 -8.68 8.77
N PHE A 81 1.48 -9.72 9.60
CA PHE A 81 2.60 -10.22 10.40
C PHE A 81 2.51 -11.74 10.56
N VAL A 82 3.65 -12.36 10.83
CA VAL A 82 3.71 -13.78 11.19
C VAL A 82 3.65 -13.88 12.71
N LEU A 83 2.63 -14.56 13.23
CA LEU A 83 2.47 -14.83 14.65
C LEU A 83 3.01 -16.24 14.98
N VAL A 84 4.00 -16.30 15.86
CA VAL A 84 4.56 -17.54 16.39
C VAL A 84 4.11 -17.70 17.84
N LEU A 85 3.36 -18.75 18.12
CA LEU A 85 2.89 -19.10 19.46
C LEU A 85 3.63 -20.36 19.92
N ILE A 86 4.25 -20.28 21.10
CA ILE A 86 5.06 -21.37 21.64
C ILE A 86 4.53 -21.75 23.02
N ASP A 87 4.43 -23.05 23.28
CA ASP A 87 4.20 -23.62 24.59
C ASP A 87 5.56 -23.98 25.20
N ALA A 88 6.16 -23.03 25.93
CA ALA A 88 7.56 -23.05 26.32
C ALA A 88 7.85 -23.84 27.61
N ASP A 89 6.86 -24.53 28.17
CA ASP A 89 7.00 -25.49 29.28
C ASP A 89 6.67 -26.94 28.88
N ALA A 90 6.28 -27.19 27.62
CA ALA A 90 6.16 -28.54 27.08
C ALA A 90 7.55 -29.12 26.75
N ASP A 91 7.80 -30.37 27.14
CA ASP A 91 9.12 -31.04 27.08
C ASP A 91 9.85 -30.90 25.72
N SER A 92 9.12 -30.88 24.60
CA SER A 92 9.69 -30.75 23.25
C SER A 92 10.01 -29.31 22.81
N TYR A 93 9.57 -28.32 23.57
CA TYR A 93 9.61 -26.90 23.21
C TYR A 93 10.24 -26.00 24.28
N ILE A 94 10.69 -26.58 25.39
CA ILE A 94 11.56 -25.92 26.37
C ILE A 94 12.85 -25.45 25.66
N PHE A 95 13.31 -24.24 25.98
CA PHE A 95 14.54 -23.70 25.41
C PHE A 95 15.77 -24.49 25.89
N LYS A 96 16.87 -24.42 25.14
CA LYS A 96 18.12 -25.09 25.55
C LYS A 96 18.61 -24.56 26.89
N ASP A 97 19.17 -25.45 27.73
CA ASP A 97 19.76 -25.11 29.04
C ASP A 97 20.80 -23.98 28.97
N GLU A 98 21.52 -23.88 27.84
CA GLU A 98 22.49 -22.84 27.52
C GLU A 98 21.89 -21.43 27.62
N TYR A 99 20.61 -21.27 27.25
CA TYR A 99 19.90 -20.01 27.31
C TYR A 99 19.39 -19.69 28.72
N TYR A 100 19.03 -20.69 29.51
CA TYR A 100 18.59 -20.45 30.88
C TYR A 100 19.76 -20.17 31.84
N SER A 101 20.94 -20.71 31.55
CA SER A 101 22.14 -20.55 32.37
C SER A 101 22.97 -19.29 32.06
N ALA A 102 22.76 -18.67 30.88
CA ALA A 102 23.46 -17.46 30.47
C ALA A 102 22.82 -16.19 31.06
N SER A 103 23.65 -15.21 31.44
CA SER A 103 23.18 -13.94 32.03
C SER A 103 22.33 -13.08 31.10
N ASP A 104 22.50 -13.23 29.78
CA ASP A 104 21.74 -12.54 28.72
C ASP A 104 20.95 -13.56 27.87
N GLY A 105 20.73 -14.75 28.41
CA GLY A 105 20.27 -15.89 27.65
C GLY A 105 18.83 -15.76 27.16
N GLY A 106 17.97 -15.04 27.90
CA GLY A 106 16.62 -14.66 27.42
C GLY A 106 16.68 -13.84 26.14
N ARG A 107 17.57 -12.84 26.10
CA ARG A 107 17.78 -12.00 24.91
C ARG A 107 18.30 -12.82 23.74
N LYS A 108 19.29 -13.68 23.96
CA LYS A 108 19.84 -14.57 22.93
C LYS A 108 18.79 -15.53 22.38
N ALA A 109 18.05 -16.20 23.26
CA ALA A 109 16.98 -17.11 22.87
C ALA A 109 15.92 -16.44 21.98
N SER A 110 15.53 -15.21 22.32
CA SER A 110 14.56 -14.42 21.54
C SER A 110 15.08 -14.09 20.14
N LEU A 111 16.32 -13.60 20.03
CA LEU A 111 16.93 -13.25 18.75
C LEU A 111 17.16 -14.48 17.87
N ASP A 112 17.76 -15.54 18.43
CA ASP A 112 18.06 -16.77 17.71
C ASP A 112 16.78 -17.47 17.20
N LEU A 113 15.71 -17.48 18.01
CA LEU A 113 14.42 -18.01 17.60
C LEU A 113 13.85 -17.22 16.42
N ARG A 114 13.88 -15.89 16.50
CA ARG A 114 13.36 -15.03 15.43
C ARG A 114 14.14 -15.21 14.13
N ASP A 115 15.46 -15.34 14.23
CA ASP A 115 16.30 -15.57 13.06
C ASP A 115 16.06 -16.97 12.46
N ARG A 116 15.91 -18.01 13.29
CA ARG A 116 15.48 -19.35 12.82
C ARG A 116 14.13 -19.32 12.12
N VAL A 117 13.15 -18.61 12.67
CA VAL A 117 11.83 -18.46 12.03
C VAL A 117 11.98 -17.75 10.69
N ARG A 118 12.81 -16.70 10.61
CA ARG A 118 13.06 -16.01 9.35
C ARG A 118 13.71 -16.92 8.31
N ASP A 119 14.73 -17.70 8.69
CA ASP A 119 15.38 -18.66 7.79
C ASP A 119 14.40 -19.73 7.29
N PHE A 120 13.52 -20.22 8.17
CA PHE A 120 12.44 -21.13 7.82
C PHE A 120 11.46 -20.50 6.82
N LEU A 121 11.04 -19.26 7.04
CA LEU A 121 10.17 -18.55 6.10
C LEU A 121 10.87 -18.32 4.76
N GLN A 122 12.15 -17.93 4.75
CA GLN A 122 12.90 -17.74 3.50
C GLN A 122 13.01 -19.01 2.67
N SER A 123 13.07 -20.19 3.31
CA SER A 123 13.18 -21.48 2.62
C SER A 123 11.82 -22.04 2.19
N GLU A 124 10.83 -22.03 3.08
CA GLU A 124 9.55 -22.72 2.85
C GLU A 124 8.41 -21.80 2.37
N ARG A 125 8.46 -20.51 2.72
CA ARG A 125 7.42 -19.49 2.46
C ARG A 125 8.04 -18.11 2.12
N PRO A 126 8.81 -17.97 1.02
CA PRO A 126 9.54 -16.74 0.73
C PRO A 126 8.66 -15.48 0.68
N GLU A 127 7.38 -15.62 0.31
CA GLU A 127 6.38 -14.57 0.30
C GLU A 127 6.10 -13.97 1.68
N LEU A 128 6.33 -14.74 2.76
CA LEU A 128 6.14 -14.30 4.14
C LEU A 128 7.44 -13.82 4.80
N ALA A 129 8.61 -14.09 4.20
CA ALA A 129 9.91 -13.84 4.82
C ALA A 129 10.19 -12.37 5.17
N ASN A 130 9.57 -11.43 4.44
CA ASN A 130 9.71 -9.99 4.67
C ASN A 130 8.70 -9.43 5.69
N HIS A 131 7.76 -10.24 6.17
CA HIS A 131 6.75 -9.78 7.13
C HIS A 131 7.35 -9.67 8.54
N PRO A 132 6.88 -8.72 9.36
CA PRO A 132 7.22 -8.67 10.78
C PRO A 132 6.89 -10.01 11.48
N ILE A 133 7.80 -10.48 12.34
CA ILE A 133 7.61 -11.70 13.13
C ILE A 133 7.31 -11.29 14.57
N VAL A 134 6.15 -11.74 15.06
CA VAL A 134 5.70 -11.56 16.44
C VAL A 134 5.77 -12.92 17.14
N VAL A 135 6.51 -13.01 18.24
CA VAL A 135 6.68 -14.25 19.01
C VAL A 135 6.01 -14.09 20.36
N LYS A 136 5.19 -15.07 20.75
CA LYS A 136 4.65 -15.19 22.11
C LYS A 136 4.91 -16.59 22.63
N ALA A 137 5.83 -16.69 23.57
CA ALA A 137 6.11 -17.92 24.29
C ALA A 137 5.33 -17.92 25.61
N TYR A 138 4.50 -18.93 25.85
CA TYR A 138 3.71 -19.07 27.07
C TYR A 138 4.30 -20.22 27.90
N ALA A 139 4.41 -20.03 29.20
CA ALA A 139 4.87 -21.10 30.09
C ALA A 139 4.21 -20.99 31.46
N ASN A 140 3.87 -22.12 32.08
CA ASN A 140 3.48 -22.17 33.48
C ASN A 140 4.66 -21.80 34.36
N GLU A 141 4.57 -20.65 35.04
CA GLU A 141 5.66 -20.11 35.86
C GLU A 141 6.14 -21.12 36.91
N LEU A 142 5.20 -21.72 37.64
CA LEU A 142 5.51 -22.61 38.74
C LEU A 142 6.02 -23.96 38.23
N GLY A 143 5.41 -24.49 37.17
CA GLY A 143 5.83 -25.75 36.56
C GLY A 143 7.24 -25.66 35.99
N LEU A 144 7.49 -24.67 35.13
CA LEU A 144 8.78 -24.51 34.47
C LEU A 144 9.89 -24.14 35.45
N SER A 145 9.65 -23.25 36.41
CA SER A 145 10.67 -22.87 37.39
C SER A 145 11.09 -24.04 38.29
N GLN A 146 10.14 -24.88 38.73
CA GLN A 146 10.44 -26.08 39.51
C GLN A 146 11.21 -27.11 38.69
N PHE A 147 10.82 -27.31 37.42
CA PHE A 147 11.50 -28.21 36.51
C PHE A 147 12.97 -27.79 36.30
N LEU A 148 13.22 -26.52 35.97
CA LEU A 148 14.56 -26.00 35.70
C LEU A 148 15.48 -26.02 36.94
N VAL A 149 14.92 -25.86 38.15
CA VAL A 149 15.68 -26.00 39.39
C VAL A 149 15.99 -27.47 39.68
N ALA A 150 15.01 -28.37 39.48
CA ALA A 150 15.18 -29.79 39.70
C ALA A 150 16.19 -30.43 38.73
N SER A 151 16.27 -29.94 37.50
CA SER A 151 17.29 -30.35 36.51
C SER A 151 18.68 -29.76 36.78
N GLY A 152 18.78 -28.75 37.66
CA GLY A 152 20.01 -28.02 37.90
C GLY A 152 20.37 -27.02 36.79
N THR A 153 19.46 -26.77 35.84
CA THR A 153 19.64 -25.80 34.75
C THR A 153 19.73 -24.37 35.29
N VAL A 154 18.92 -24.05 36.31
CA VAL A 154 18.93 -22.76 37.01
C VAL A 154 19.15 -22.95 38.51
N LYS A 155 19.68 -21.93 39.19
CA LYS A 155 19.97 -21.98 40.64
C LYS A 155 18.76 -21.59 41.47
N SER A 156 17.90 -20.75 40.92
CA SER A 156 16.72 -20.27 41.62
C SER A 156 15.53 -20.08 40.66
N PRO A 157 14.29 -20.17 41.15
CA PRO A 157 13.11 -19.83 40.34
C PRO A 157 13.13 -18.41 39.77
N ARG A 158 13.87 -17.50 40.41
CA ARG A 158 14.03 -16.10 39.96
C ARG A 158 14.81 -16.00 38.65
N ASP A 159 15.68 -16.95 38.37
CA ASP A 159 16.47 -16.97 37.13
C ASP A 159 15.53 -17.10 35.90
N LEU A 160 14.39 -17.80 36.05
CA LEU A 160 13.36 -17.85 35.01
C LEU A 160 12.67 -16.49 34.79
N LEU A 161 12.45 -15.71 35.87
CA LEU A 161 11.88 -14.37 35.76
C LEU A 161 12.82 -13.43 35.03
N ASP A 162 14.12 -13.48 35.35
CA ASP A 162 15.15 -12.68 34.69
C ASP A 162 15.27 -13.09 33.21
N PHE A 163 15.25 -14.40 32.91
CA PHE A 163 15.17 -14.92 31.54
C PHE A 163 13.95 -14.37 30.78
N ALA A 164 12.75 -14.49 31.34
CA ALA A 164 11.51 -14.05 30.70
C ALA A 164 11.49 -12.54 30.43
N LYS A 165 12.03 -11.76 31.38
CA LYS A 165 12.20 -10.32 31.24
C LYS A 165 13.16 -9.99 30.10
N ASP A 166 14.34 -10.60 30.07
CA ASP A 166 15.34 -10.32 29.03
C ASP A 166 14.89 -10.78 27.64
N PHE A 167 14.16 -11.90 27.56
CA PHE A 167 13.51 -12.36 26.35
C PHE A 167 12.52 -11.32 25.82
N THR A 168 11.66 -10.80 26.69
CA THR A 168 10.64 -9.81 26.33
C THR A 168 11.26 -8.47 25.93
N GLN A 169 12.36 -8.07 26.59
CA GLN A 169 13.07 -6.81 26.29
C GLN A 169 13.98 -6.90 25.06
N ALA A 170 14.15 -8.09 24.47
CA ALA A 170 15.03 -8.29 23.32
C ALA A 170 14.50 -7.58 22.05
N SER A 171 13.18 -7.50 21.89
CA SER A 171 12.51 -6.95 20.71
C SER A 171 11.10 -6.50 21.08
N GLU A 172 10.59 -5.45 20.42
CA GLU A 172 9.22 -4.94 20.61
C GLU A 172 8.13 -5.96 20.20
N THR A 173 8.53 -7.03 19.50
CA THR A 173 7.64 -8.04 18.93
C THR A 173 7.77 -9.41 19.59
N THR A 174 8.50 -9.53 20.71
CA THR A 174 8.74 -10.82 21.37
C THR A 174 8.31 -10.74 22.82
N ASP A 175 7.48 -11.68 23.26
CA ASP A 175 7.02 -11.76 24.64
C ASP A 175 7.23 -13.16 25.20
N PHE A 176 7.75 -13.22 26.44
CA PHE A 176 7.73 -14.43 27.25
C PHE A 176 6.68 -14.26 28.36
N VAL A 177 5.57 -14.95 28.22
CA VAL A 177 4.39 -14.81 29.07
C VAL A 177 4.33 -15.96 30.07
N LEU A 178 4.74 -15.65 31.30
CA LEU A 178 4.56 -16.54 32.43
C LEU A 178 3.09 -16.53 32.86
N VAL A 179 2.44 -17.69 32.73
CA VAL A 179 1.05 -17.89 33.17
C VAL A 179 1.04 -18.54 34.55
N GLY A 180 0.11 -18.12 35.40
CA GLY A 180 0.00 -18.65 36.77
C GLY A 180 -0.31 -20.16 36.82
N SER A 181 -0.24 -20.73 38.02
CA SER A 181 -0.22 -22.18 38.34
C SER A 181 -1.45 -23.03 37.99
N GLY A 182 -2.39 -22.53 37.17
CA GLY A 182 -3.55 -23.29 36.72
C GLY A 182 -3.21 -24.21 35.55
N LYS A 183 -3.61 -25.48 35.64
CA LYS A 183 -3.54 -26.45 34.54
C LYS A 183 -4.25 -25.89 33.29
N ASP A 184 -3.65 -26.05 32.12
CA ASP A 184 -4.13 -25.59 30.80
C ASP A 184 -4.19 -24.06 30.59
N ARG A 185 -3.52 -23.24 31.43
CA ARG A 185 -3.52 -21.78 31.24
C ARG A 185 -2.69 -21.32 30.04
N ALA A 186 -1.57 -21.98 29.78
CA ALA A 186 -0.73 -21.69 28.60
C ALA A 186 -1.50 -22.03 27.33
N ASP A 187 -2.06 -23.25 27.28
CA ASP A 187 -2.96 -23.71 26.20
C ASP A 187 -4.12 -22.75 25.93
N LYS A 188 -4.84 -22.32 26.97
CA LYS A 188 -5.97 -21.38 26.81
C LYS A 188 -5.53 -20.01 26.28
N LYS A 189 -4.31 -19.56 26.63
CA LYS A 189 -3.74 -18.31 26.09
C LYS A 189 -3.35 -18.47 24.63
N ILE A 190 -2.71 -19.58 24.27
CA ILE A 190 -2.37 -19.91 22.89
C ILE A 190 -3.65 -20.02 22.04
N GLN A 191 -4.66 -20.75 22.51
CA GLN A 191 -5.95 -20.89 21.82
C GLN A 191 -6.65 -19.55 21.65
N GLY A 192 -6.65 -18.70 22.68
CA GLY A 192 -7.19 -17.35 22.60
C GLY A 192 -6.44 -16.45 21.63
N ALA A 193 -5.11 -16.47 21.64
CA ALA A 193 -4.28 -15.70 20.73
C ALA A 193 -4.46 -16.13 19.27
N TYR A 194 -4.51 -17.44 19.03
CA TYR A 194 -4.81 -18.01 17.72
C TYR A 194 -6.19 -17.56 17.22
N PHE A 195 -7.23 -17.67 18.06
CA PHE A 195 -8.57 -17.26 17.67
C PHE A 195 -8.69 -15.76 17.36
N MET A 196 -8.00 -14.90 18.12
CA MET A 196 -7.96 -13.46 17.85
C MET A 196 -7.22 -13.13 16.55
N ALA A 197 -6.14 -13.85 16.23
CA ALA A 197 -5.42 -13.66 14.96
C ALA A 197 -6.29 -14.01 13.75
N TYR A 198 -7.16 -15.01 13.87
CA TYR A 198 -8.05 -15.45 12.78
C TYR A 198 -9.39 -14.69 12.68
N LYS A 199 -9.83 -13.99 13.73
CA LYS A 199 -11.14 -13.29 13.75
C LYS A 199 -11.11 -11.88 13.15
N ILE A 200 -9.94 -11.38 12.76
CA ILE A 200 -9.74 -10.01 12.21
C ILE A 200 -9.67 -10.04 10.66
N HIS A 201 -10.11 -11.13 10.02
CA HIS A 201 -10.34 -11.23 8.57
C HIS A 201 -11.82 -11.41 8.28
#